data_AF-A0A843CWX5-F1
#
_entry.id   AF-A0A843CWX5-F1
#
_cell.length_a   1.000
_cell.length_b   1.000
_cell.length_c   1.000
_cell.angle_alpha   90.00
_cell.angle_beta   90.00
_cell.angle_gamma   90.00
#
_symmetry.space_group_name_H-M   'P 1'
#
loop_
_entity.id
_entity.type
_entity.pdbx_description
1 polymer ?
#
loop_
_entity_poly.entity_id
_entity_poly.type
_entity_poly.pdbx_seq_one_letter_code
_entity_poly.pdbx_strand_id
1 'polypeptide(L)'
;MKHGYESFEAAIQHLTFEKMNCFIQHKTSRNIITPDTRTQSGSFNNYAYLISDQCPWHIIMDTPDSRMEFSGPLPVQVIECLTAIRRWNPNVRLDCRVGNVCRFPTVAIKEALVNSIIHFDPSLMRDIHIDIDSDMISIRSPGPMVEKGPYDEISGVVRNPRLAHLMMCLGYATLKGKGTSTLRMCYGGSGVIPRITSNDNEFLVHIPSIQYKREASDKRTFDVHSYIYRKPGCSISELSSETMISPYELKKIIDDLESRGHVFMLGKGSKRMVFLTNPNNRNLKMIAS
;
A
#
# COMPACT_ATOMS: atom_id res chain seq x y z
N MET A 1 29.53 4.65 -8.49
CA MET A 1 29.06 5.68 -7.54
C MET A 1 29.57 5.33 -6.15
N LYS A 2 30.70 5.91 -5.73
CA LYS A 2 31.23 5.71 -4.37
C LYS A 2 30.58 6.76 -3.47
N HIS A 3 29.62 6.31 -2.65
CA HIS A 3 29.01 7.01 -1.51
C HIS A 3 27.85 7.98 -1.84
N GLY A 4 26.62 7.43 -1.90
CA GLY A 4 25.39 8.21 -1.79
C GLY A 4 25.15 8.73 -0.37
N TYR A 5 24.14 9.59 -0.17
CA TYR A 5 23.83 10.30 1.08
C TYR A 5 24.05 9.46 2.36
N GLU A 6 23.54 8.23 2.35
CA GLU A 6 23.60 7.25 3.43
C GLU A 6 25.01 6.90 3.96
N SER A 7 26.05 7.13 3.16
CA SER A 7 27.44 6.81 3.49
C SER A 7 28.19 7.94 4.20
N PHE A 8 27.71 9.18 4.11
CA PHE A 8 28.34 10.31 4.78
C PHE A 8 28.12 10.27 6.28
N GLU A 9 28.97 10.96 7.02
CA GLU A 9 28.84 11.11 8.46
C GLU A 9 27.52 11.80 8.82
N ALA A 10 26.84 11.29 9.86
CA ALA A 10 25.60 11.86 10.37
C ALA A 10 25.85 13.22 11.02
N ALA A 11 24.90 14.14 10.85
CA ALA A 11 24.96 15.48 11.44
C ALA A 11 25.05 15.46 12.98
N ILE A 12 24.52 14.41 13.61
CA ILE A 12 24.64 14.14 15.04
C ILE A 12 25.17 12.72 15.28
N GLN A 13 25.90 12.55 16.38
CA GLN A 13 26.56 11.27 16.72
C GLN A 13 25.97 10.59 17.97
N HIS A 14 25.16 11.31 18.73
CA HIS A 14 24.40 10.78 19.87
C HIS A 14 23.11 10.12 19.38
N LEU A 15 23.26 8.98 18.69
CA LEU A 15 22.15 8.20 18.13
C LEU A 15 21.75 7.04 19.03
N THR A 16 20.44 6.86 19.21
CA THR A 16 19.83 5.70 19.86
C THR A 16 18.98 4.91 18.85
N PHE A 17 18.76 3.63 19.13
CA PHE A 17 18.08 2.70 18.22
C PHE A 17 16.99 1.88 18.95
N GLU A 18 16.41 2.43 20.01
CA GLU A 18 15.49 1.71 20.89
C GLU A 18 14.22 1.29 20.16
N LYS A 19 13.57 2.19 19.41
CA LYS A 19 12.37 1.86 18.64
C LYS A 19 12.65 0.80 17.58
N MET A 20 13.79 0.91 16.90
CA MET A 20 14.18 -0.03 15.85
C MET A 20 14.48 -1.42 16.43
N ASN A 21 15.20 -1.48 17.55
CA ASN A 21 15.51 -2.74 18.24
C ASN A 21 14.26 -3.41 18.78
N CYS A 22 13.37 -2.65 19.43
CA CYS A 22 12.07 -3.11 19.89
C CYS A 22 11.25 -3.69 18.72
N PHE A 23 11.21 -2.97 17.60
CA PHE A 23 10.53 -3.43 16.38
C PHE A 23 11.10 -4.76 15.88
N ILE A 24 12.42 -4.88 15.74
CA ILE A 24 13.08 -6.11 15.27
C ILE A 24 12.77 -7.29 16.20
N GLN A 25 12.90 -7.10 17.51
CA GLN A 25 12.67 -8.14 18.51
C GLN A 25 11.22 -8.65 18.51
N HIS A 26 10.24 -7.75 18.41
CA HIS A 26 8.82 -8.10 18.54
C HIS A 26 8.16 -8.53 17.23
N LYS A 27 8.69 -8.12 16.07
CA LYS A 27 8.03 -8.36 14.77
C LYS A 27 8.77 -9.33 13.88
N THR A 28 10.00 -9.71 14.20
CA THR A 28 10.79 -10.59 13.33
C THR A 28 11.47 -11.71 14.11
N SER A 29 11.23 -12.96 13.70
CA SER A 29 11.92 -14.14 14.22
C SER A 29 13.23 -14.44 13.47
N ARG A 30 13.66 -13.52 12.60
CA ARG A 30 14.77 -13.71 11.67
C ARG A 30 15.99 -12.93 12.17
N ASN A 31 17.17 -13.53 12.05
CA ASN A 31 18.42 -12.77 12.15
C ASN A 31 18.50 -11.80 10.97
N ILE A 32 18.23 -10.52 11.23
CA ILE A 32 18.30 -9.45 10.23
C ILE A 32 19.75 -8.99 10.14
N ILE A 33 20.35 -9.20 8.97
CA ILE A 33 21.62 -8.57 8.64
C ILE A 33 21.30 -7.14 8.21
N THR A 34 21.75 -6.17 9.00
CA THR A 34 21.59 -4.74 8.71
C THR A 34 22.86 -4.19 8.04
N PRO A 35 22.72 -3.26 7.08
CA PRO A 35 23.86 -2.52 6.55
C PRO A 35 24.68 -1.81 7.64
N ASP A 36 25.96 -1.58 7.38
CA ASP A 36 26.85 -0.90 8.32
C ASP A 36 26.36 0.53 8.64
N THR A 37 26.22 0.79 9.94
CA THR A 37 25.80 2.10 10.50
C THR A 37 26.97 3.04 10.75
N ARG A 38 28.22 2.58 10.57
CA ARG A 38 29.42 3.39 10.79
C ARG A 38 30.17 3.70 9.51
N THR A 39 30.91 4.80 9.52
CA THR A 39 31.91 5.16 8.51
C THR A 39 33.21 4.40 8.77
N GLN A 40 34.19 4.55 7.88
CA GLN A 40 35.54 4.01 8.11
C GLN A 40 36.25 4.66 9.32
N SER A 41 35.88 5.89 9.68
CA SER A 41 36.40 6.59 10.86
C SER A 41 35.74 6.15 12.17
N GLY A 42 34.71 5.30 12.11
CA GLY A 42 33.96 4.83 13.27
C GLY A 42 32.77 5.73 13.67
N SER A 43 32.63 6.93 13.10
CA SER A 43 31.44 7.79 13.27
C SER A 43 30.18 7.11 12.71
N PHE A 44 29.01 7.44 13.25
CA PHE A 44 27.75 7.06 12.64
C PHE A 44 27.57 7.75 11.29
N ASN A 45 27.03 7.00 10.33
CA ASN A 45 26.69 7.50 9.00
C ASN A 45 25.21 7.91 8.91
N ASN A 46 24.84 8.61 7.84
CA ASN A 46 23.48 9.07 7.62
C ASN A 46 22.46 7.93 7.57
N TYR A 47 22.82 6.74 7.08
CA TYR A 47 21.91 5.59 7.17
C TYR A 47 21.56 5.27 8.64
N ALA A 48 22.54 5.32 9.55
CA ALA A 48 22.28 5.19 10.97
C ALA A 48 21.33 6.28 11.47
N TYR A 49 21.49 7.52 11.00
CA TYR A 49 20.61 8.62 11.38
C TYR A 49 19.15 8.37 10.95
N LEU A 50 18.93 7.88 9.73
CA LEU A 50 17.60 7.56 9.19
C LEU A 50 16.87 6.42 9.92
N ILE A 51 17.61 5.52 10.58
CA ILE A 51 17.05 4.40 11.33
C ILE A 51 17.13 4.59 12.86
N SER A 52 17.57 5.77 13.31
CA SER A 52 17.69 6.12 14.72
C SER A 52 16.40 6.72 15.28
N ASP A 53 16.30 6.78 16.61
CA ASP A 53 15.20 7.48 17.28
C ASP A 53 15.23 9.00 17.04
N GLN A 54 16.37 9.55 16.61
CA GLN A 54 16.59 10.98 16.32
C GLN A 54 16.36 11.35 14.85
N CYS A 55 15.85 10.43 14.01
CA CYS A 55 15.54 10.73 12.62
C CYS A 55 14.65 11.98 12.51
N PRO A 56 15.07 13.03 11.78
CA PRO A 56 14.39 14.32 11.75
C PRO A 56 13.23 14.36 10.75
N TRP A 57 13.16 13.40 9.82
CA TRP A 57 12.08 13.32 8.83
C TRP A 57 10.90 12.55 9.41
N HIS A 58 9.71 13.09 9.15
CA HIS A 58 8.44 12.52 9.57
C HIS A 58 7.66 12.02 8.35
N ILE A 59 6.76 11.08 8.61
CA ILE A 59 5.65 10.78 7.71
C ILE A 59 4.42 11.45 8.32
N ILE A 60 3.82 12.35 7.57
CA ILE A 60 2.60 13.06 7.94
C ILE A 60 1.45 12.43 7.16
N MET A 61 0.42 11.98 7.86
CA MET A 61 -0.77 11.39 7.28
C MET A 61 -1.98 12.27 7.58
N ASP A 62 -2.51 12.90 6.54
CA ASP A 62 -3.75 13.66 6.58
C ASP A 62 -4.90 12.76 6.15
N THR A 63 -5.94 12.74 6.98
CA THR A 63 -7.17 11.96 6.79
C THR A 63 -8.36 12.89 6.96
N PRO A 64 -9.58 12.50 6.54
CA PRO A 64 -10.73 13.41 6.59
C PRO A 64 -11.05 13.88 8.01
N ASP A 65 -10.73 13.06 9.01
CA ASP A 65 -11.09 13.30 10.41
C ASP A 65 -9.89 13.77 11.27
N SER A 66 -8.66 13.59 10.81
CA SER A 66 -7.47 13.79 11.66
C SER A 66 -6.17 13.90 10.86
N ARG A 67 -5.18 14.56 11.47
CA ARG A 67 -3.78 14.53 11.06
C ARG A 67 -2.98 13.67 12.02
N MET A 68 -2.18 12.77 11.49
CA MET A 68 -1.28 11.90 12.25
C MET A 68 0.16 12.19 11.83
N GLU A 69 1.08 12.17 12.79
CA GLU A 69 2.50 12.37 12.55
C GLU A 69 3.27 11.18 13.14
N PHE A 70 4.08 10.55 12.31
CA PHE A 70 4.91 9.41 12.67
C PHE A 70 6.36 9.88 12.80
N SER A 71 7.06 9.45 13.85
CA SER A 71 8.40 9.94 14.20
C SER A 71 9.36 8.83 14.66
N GLY A 72 10.66 9.08 14.54
CA GLY A 72 11.72 8.10 14.84
C GLY A 72 12.18 7.34 13.59
N PRO A 73 12.62 6.07 13.68
CA PRO A 73 13.20 5.38 12.54
C PRO A 73 12.25 5.29 11.33
N LEU A 74 12.68 5.72 10.13
CA LEU A 74 11.83 5.69 8.92
C LEU A 74 11.18 4.32 8.63
N PRO A 75 11.88 3.17 8.77
CA PRO A 75 11.25 1.86 8.61
C PRO A 75 10.09 1.62 9.57
N VAL A 76 10.20 2.09 10.81
CA VAL A 76 9.15 1.96 11.83
C VAL A 76 7.97 2.85 11.45
N GLN A 77 8.22 4.10 11.07
CA GLN A 77 7.17 5.03 10.62
C GLN A 77 6.35 4.46 9.46
N VAL A 78 6.98 3.85 8.44
CA VAL A 78 6.27 3.20 7.31
C VAL A 78 5.32 2.10 7.79
N ILE A 79 5.74 1.32 8.78
CA ILE A 79 4.97 0.17 9.26
C ILE A 79 3.83 0.60 10.17
N GLU A 80 4.04 1.64 10.97
CA GLU A 80 2.99 2.33 11.71
C GLU A 80 1.96 2.94 10.75
N CYS A 81 2.39 3.61 9.68
CA CYS A 81 1.52 4.11 8.61
C CYS A 81 0.71 2.98 7.96
N LEU A 82 1.37 1.87 7.59
CA LEU A 82 0.69 0.69 7.03
C LEU A 82 -0.37 0.11 7.98
N THR A 83 -0.12 0.19 9.29
CA THR A 83 -1.07 -0.25 10.30
C THR A 83 -2.23 0.74 10.43
N ALA A 84 -1.96 2.05 10.43
CA ALA A 84 -2.95 3.10 10.51
C ALA A 84 -3.90 3.09 9.29
N ILE A 85 -3.37 2.93 8.07
CA ILE A 85 -4.16 2.89 6.83
C ILE A 85 -5.23 1.80 6.84
N ARG A 86 -5.05 0.71 7.61
CA ARG A 86 -6.06 -0.36 7.74
C ARG A 86 -7.40 0.14 8.25
N ARG A 87 -7.46 1.26 8.97
CA ARG A 87 -8.73 1.88 9.38
C ARG A 87 -9.57 2.32 8.19
N TRP A 88 -8.93 2.83 7.13
CA TRP A 88 -9.57 3.27 5.89
C TRP A 88 -9.54 2.20 4.78
N ASN A 89 -8.84 1.09 5.02
CA ASN A 89 -8.73 -0.05 4.13
C ASN A 89 -8.82 -1.39 4.90
N PRO A 90 -9.93 -1.68 5.61
CA PRO A 90 -10.02 -2.82 6.49
C PRO A 90 -10.06 -4.14 5.71
N ASN A 91 -9.32 -5.15 6.19
CA ASN A 91 -9.46 -6.52 5.68
C ASN A 91 -10.79 -7.09 6.19
N VAL A 92 -11.73 -7.37 5.29
CA VAL A 92 -12.96 -8.09 5.66
C VAL A 92 -12.68 -9.59 5.69
N ARG A 93 -12.90 -10.26 6.82
CA ARG A 93 -12.81 -11.71 6.97
C ARG A 93 -14.22 -12.28 7.04
N LEU A 94 -14.53 -13.28 6.21
CA LEU A 94 -15.83 -13.94 6.17
C LEU A 94 -15.65 -15.43 6.50
N ASP A 95 -16.53 -15.98 7.33
CA ASP A 95 -16.41 -17.24 8.08
C ASP A 95 -16.08 -18.52 7.29
N CYS A 96 -16.00 -18.48 5.96
CA CYS A 96 -15.76 -19.66 5.13
C CYS A 96 -14.51 -19.58 4.24
N ARG A 97 -13.80 -18.43 4.19
CA ARG A 97 -12.47 -18.24 3.58
C ARG A 97 -12.06 -16.77 3.70
N VAL A 98 -10.76 -16.53 3.88
CA VAL A 98 -10.19 -15.17 3.85
C VAL A 98 -10.26 -14.64 2.40
N GLY A 99 -11.05 -13.59 2.16
CA GLY A 99 -11.05 -12.83 0.92
C GLY A 99 -10.89 -11.36 1.26
N ASN A 100 -9.77 -10.76 0.87
CA ASN A 100 -9.44 -9.38 1.24
C ASN A 100 -10.24 -8.41 0.36
N VAL A 101 -11.18 -7.72 0.98
CA VAL A 101 -11.90 -6.59 0.41
C VAL A 101 -11.09 -5.34 0.67
N CYS A 102 -10.10 -5.07 -0.19
CA CYS A 102 -9.27 -3.88 -0.03
C CYS A 102 -9.73 -2.82 -1.03
N ARG A 103 -10.35 -1.75 -0.52
CA ARG A 103 -10.72 -0.54 -1.29
C ARG A 103 -9.54 -0.04 -2.12
N PHE A 104 -8.35 -0.10 -1.54
CA PHE A 104 -7.09 0.19 -2.18
C PHE A 104 -6.22 -1.08 -2.11
N PRO A 105 -5.62 -1.57 -3.21
CA PRO A 105 -4.80 -2.77 -3.14
C PRO A 105 -3.68 -2.63 -2.09
N THR A 106 -3.67 -3.50 -1.08
CA THR A 106 -2.71 -3.42 0.04
C THR A 106 -1.26 -3.57 -0.40
N VAL A 107 -1.03 -4.36 -1.45
CA VAL A 107 0.28 -4.48 -2.10
C VAL A 107 0.69 -3.15 -2.73
N ALA A 108 -0.24 -2.42 -3.36
CA ALA A 108 0.05 -1.11 -3.95
C ALA A 108 0.38 -0.06 -2.88
N ILE A 109 -0.38 -0.02 -1.77
CA ILE A 109 -0.08 0.87 -0.63
C ILE A 109 1.32 0.59 -0.06
N LYS A 110 1.61 -0.70 0.20
CA LYS A 110 2.92 -1.13 0.71
C LYS A 110 4.05 -0.71 -0.23
N GLU A 111 3.90 -0.98 -1.51
CA GLU A 111 4.91 -0.64 -2.51
C GLU A 111 5.14 0.87 -2.59
N ALA A 112 4.08 1.66 -2.59
CA ALA A 112 4.20 3.11 -2.65
C ALA A 112 4.83 3.73 -1.38
N LEU A 113 4.49 3.24 -0.18
CA LEU A 113 5.09 3.69 1.08
C LEU A 113 6.55 3.27 1.24
N VAL A 114 6.91 2.07 0.78
CA VAL A 114 8.32 1.65 0.76
C VAL A 114 9.09 2.55 -0.22
N ASN A 115 8.55 2.76 -1.41
CA ASN A 115 9.15 3.62 -2.43
C ASN A 115 9.30 5.07 -1.95
N SER A 116 8.38 5.57 -1.12
CA SER A 116 8.48 6.91 -0.56
C SER A 116 9.65 7.10 0.40
N ILE A 117 10.27 6.05 0.97
CA ILE A 117 11.47 6.17 1.84
C ILE A 117 12.76 5.64 1.19
N ILE A 118 12.68 4.81 0.15
CA ILE A 118 13.90 4.33 -0.54
C ILE A 118 14.30 5.26 -1.70
N HIS A 119 13.35 6.06 -2.19
CA HIS A 119 13.58 7.06 -3.22
C HIS A 119 13.50 8.51 -2.71
N PHE A 120 13.17 8.80 -1.44
CA PHE A 120 13.16 10.20 -0.97
C PHE A 120 14.54 10.85 -1.01
N ASP A 121 14.57 12.15 -1.27
CA ASP A 121 15.74 13.00 -1.15
C ASP A 121 15.82 13.64 0.25
N PRO A 122 16.73 13.18 1.13
CA PRO A 122 16.86 13.74 2.47
C PRO A 122 17.35 15.19 2.47
N SER A 123 18.03 15.63 1.41
CA SER A 123 18.63 16.97 1.35
C SER A 123 17.61 18.11 1.24
N LEU A 124 16.39 17.79 0.81
CA LEU A 124 15.32 18.78 0.64
C LEU A 124 14.65 19.21 1.95
N MET A 125 14.98 18.57 3.09
CA MET A 125 14.45 18.92 4.42
C MET A 125 12.92 19.04 4.47
N ARG A 126 12.22 18.21 3.68
CA ARG A 126 10.76 18.10 3.66
C ARG A 126 10.34 16.72 4.15
N ASP A 127 9.18 16.65 4.79
CA ASP A 127 8.58 15.40 5.23
C ASP A 127 7.88 14.65 4.08
N ILE A 128 7.60 13.37 4.31
CA ILE A 128 6.77 12.57 3.41
C ILE A 128 5.31 12.81 3.80
N HIS A 129 4.46 13.10 2.83
CA HIS A 129 3.04 13.33 3.08
C HIS A 129 2.18 12.22 2.48
N ILE A 130 1.19 11.79 3.24
CA ILE A 130 0.14 10.86 2.83
C ILE A 130 -1.20 11.58 3.00
N ASP A 131 -1.97 11.69 1.92
CA ASP A 131 -3.33 12.19 1.98
C ASP A 131 -4.29 11.03 1.69
N ILE A 132 -5.23 10.80 2.60
CA ILE A 132 -6.28 9.79 2.45
C ILE A 132 -7.60 10.51 2.24
N ASP A 133 -8.07 10.47 1.00
CA ASP A 133 -9.41 10.94 0.64
C ASP A 133 -10.41 9.79 0.69
N SER A 134 -11.65 10.09 0.29
CA SER A 134 -12.62 9.03 0.07
C SER A 134 -12.06 8.07 -0.99
N ASP A 135 -11.80 8.49 -2.21
CA ASP A 135 -11.54 7.60 -3.33
C ASP A 135 -10.08 7.47 -3.75
N MET A 136 -9.16 8.12 -3.03
CA MET A 136 -7.74 8.21 -3.39
C MET A 136 -6.85 8.15 -2.15
N ILE A 137 -5.72 7.46 -2.25
CA ILE A 137 -4.57 7.68 -1.36
C ILE A 137 -3.46 8.32 -2.20
N SER A 138 -2.94 9.45 -1.74
CA SER A 138 -1.84 10.17 -2.37
C SER A 138 -0.62 10.10 -1.47
N ILE A 139 0.55 9.76 -2.01
CA ILE A 139 1.82 9.70 -1.27
C ILE A 139 2.84 10.59 -1.96
N ARG A 140 3.22 11.69 -1.31
CA ARG A 140 4.26 12.63 -1.78
C ARG A 140 5.56 12.37 -1.03
N SER A 141 6.62 12.09 -1.79
CA SER A 141 7.98 11.93 -1.28
C SER A 141 8.86 13.08 -1.80
N PRO A 142 9.72 13.67 -0.96
CA PRO A 142 10.67 14.69 -1.39
C PRO A 142 11.61 14.23 -2.51
N GLY A 143 11.80 15.09 -3.49
CA GLY A 143 12.76 14.94 -4.58
C GLY A 143 12.22 14.20 -5.81
N PRO A 144 12.89 14.35 -6.97
CA PRO A 144 12.45 13.76 -8.21
C PRO A 144 12.67 12.24 -8.19
N MET A 145 11.87 11.51 -8.97
CA MET A 145 12.18 10.14 -9.37
C MET A 145 13.46 10.15 -10.20
N VAL A 146 14.45 9.36 -9.79
CA VAL A 146 15.70 9.22 -10.54
C VAL A 146 15.48 8.17 -11.63
N GLU A 147 15.15 8.60 -12.85
CA GLU A 147 15.03 7.71 -13.99
C GLU A 147 16.39 7.14 -14.41
N LYS A 148 16.44 5.85 -14.74
CA LYS A 148 17.49 5.34 -15.62
C LYS A 148 17.14 5.79 -17.04
N GLY A 149 18.16 6.05 -17.86
CA GLY A 149 18.01 6.61 -19.20
C GLY A 149 17.02 5.87 -20.14
N PRO A 150 16.88 6.35 -21.38
CA PRO A 150 15.68 6.23 -22.21
C PRO A 150 15.24 4.82 -22.67
N TYR A 151 15.91 3.75 -22.24
CA TYR A 151 15.64 2.36 -22.67
C TYR A 151 15.22 1.40 -21.55
N ASP A 152 15.24 1.81 -20.28
CA ASP A 152 14.79 0.96 -19.17
C ASP A 152 13.38 1.37 -18.74
N GLU A 153 12.39 0.54 -19.05
CA GLU A 153 11.00 0.73 -18.61
C GLU A 153 10.93 0.83 -17.07
N ILE A 154 10.95 2.05 -16.58
CA ILE A 154 10.52 2.46 -15.23
C ILE A 154 11.17 1.64 -14.08
N SER A 155 12.50 1.46 -14.13
CA SER A 155 13.28 1.06 -12.95
C SER A 155 14.18 2.21 -12.50
N GLY A 156 13.62 3.10 -11.67
CA GLY A 156 14.38 4.22 -11.12
C GLY A 156 15.57 3.75 -10.29
N VAL A 157 16.65 4.53 -10.26
CA VAL A 157 17.79 4.26 -9.37
C VAL A 157 17.33 4.43 -7.92
N VAL A 158 17.54 3.41 -7.09
CA VAL A 158 17.29 3.49 -5.65
C VAL A 158 18.25 4.50 -5.04
N ARG A 159 17.71 5.59 -4.47
CA ARG A 159 18.50 6.70 -3.89
C ARG A 159 19.11 6.30 -2.55
N ASN A 160 18.37 5.54 -1.75
CA ASN A 160 18.76 5.05 -0.43
C ASN A 160 18.90 3.50 -0.42
N PRO A 161 19.96 2.95 -1.03
CA PRO A 161 20.14 1.50 -1.18
C PRO A 161 20.29 0.74 0.15
N ARG A 162 20.83 1.35 1.22
CA ARG A 162 20.93 0.71 2.53
C ARG A 162 19.56 0.61 3.19
N LEU A 163 18.73 1.66 3.13
CA LEU A 163 17.33 1.59 3.53
C LEU A 163 16.56 0.54 2.72
N ALA A 164 16.75 0.48 1.39
CA ALA A 164 16.10 -0.54 0.57
C ALA A 164 16.52 -1.97 0.97
N HIS A 165 17.79 -2.18 1.26
CA HIS A 165 18.29 -3.46 1.77
C HIS A 165 17.63 -3.80 3.12
N LEU A 166 17.58 -2.85 4.06
CA LEU A 166 16.92 -3.06 5.34
C LEU A 166 15.44 -3.45 5.15
N MET A 167 14.68 -2.69 4.34
CA MET A 167 13.27 -2.99 4.08
C MET A 167 13.06 -4.36 3.41
N MET A 168 14.03 -4.83 2.62
CA MET A 168 14.02 -6.20 2.10
C MET A 168 14.24 -7.21 3.22
N CYS A 169 15.25 -7.03 4.09
CA CYS A 169 15.50 -7.95 5.20
C CYS A 169 14.29 -8.03 6.15
N LEU A 170 13.57 -6.92 6.32
CA LEU A 170 12.31 -6.86 7.06
C LEU A 170 11.11 -7.52 6.32
N GLY A 171 11.25 -7.85 5.04
CA GLY A 171 10.21 -8.49 4.22
C GLY A 171 9.18 -7.53 3.61
N TYR A 172 9.46 -6.23 3.59
CA TYR A 172 8.54 -5.20 3.07
C TYR A 172 8.85 -4.78 1.63
N ALA A 173 10.11 -4.90 1.19
CA ALA A 173 10.56 -4.58 -0.17
C ALA A 173 10.98 -5.84 -0.96
N THR A 174 10.98 -5.76 -2.30
CA THR A 174 11.60 -6.76 -3.17
C THR A 174 12.75 -6.15 -3.98
N LEU A 175 13.86 -6.88 -4.15
CA LEU A 175 15.08 -6.40 -4.85
C LEU A 175 14.88 -6.04 -6.33
N LYS A 176 13.76 -6.46 -6.95
CA LYS A 176 13.56 -6.32 -8.38
C LYS A 176 12.89 -4.98 -8.65
N GLY A 177 13.47 -4.16 -9.53
CA GLY A 177 12.94 -2.89 -10.05
C GLY A 177 11.63 -3.03 -10.81
N LYS A 178 10.64 -3.64 -10.15
CA LYS A 178 9.29 -3.92 -10.58
C LYS A 178 8.29 -3.14 -9.73
N GLY A 179 8.72 -2.14 -8.95
CA GLY A 179 7.80 -1.44 -8.04
C GLY A 179 6.64 -0.79 -8.79
N THR A 180 6.95 -0.11 -9.89
CA THR A 180 5.96 0.53 -10.77
C THR A 180 5.11 -0.49 -11.54
N SER A 181 5.67 -1.61 -11.99
CA SER A 181 4.90 -2.68 -12.61
C SER A 181 4.04 -3.45 -11.60
N THR A 182 4.50 -3.61 -10.36
CA THR A 182 3.73 -4.19 -9.24
C THR A 182 2.55 -3.30 -8.91
N LEU A 183 2.77 -1.98 -8.81
CA LEU A 183 1.70 -1.00 -8.65
C LEU A 183 0.65 -1.16 -9.75
N ARG A 184 1.04 -1.20 -11.04
CA ARG A 184 0.09 -1.38 -12.15
C ARG A 184 -0.61 -2.74 -12.13
N MET A 185 0.13 -3.82 -11.86
CA MET A 185 -0.42 -5.19 -11.81
C MET A 185 -1.50 -5.35 -10.73
N CYS A 186 -1.39 -4.63 -9.61
CA CYS A 186 -2.41 -4.63 -8.56
C CYS A 186 -3.79 -4.17 -9.03
N TYR A 187 -3.87 -3.52 -10.19
CA TYR A 187 -5.08 -2.97 -10.77
C TYR A 187 -5.54 -3.69 -12.04
N GLY A 188 -4.93 -4.84 -12.38
CA GLY A 188 -5.33 -5.65 -13.53
C GLY A 188 -6.85 -5.92 -13.52
N GLY A 189 -7.52 -5.65 -14.63
CA GLY A 189 -8.97 -5.82 -14.78
C GLY A 189 -9.84 -4.71 -14.17
N SER A 190 -9.32 -3.89 -13.25
CA SER A 190 -10.14 -2.93 -12.48
C SER A 190 -10.68 -1.73 -13.26
N GLY A 191 -10.17 -1.47 -14.47
CA GLY A 191 -10.52 -0.29 -15.27
C GLY A 191 -10.01 1.05 -14.72
N VAL A 192 -9.26 1.03 -13.62
CA VAL A 192 -8.54 2.19 -13.06
C VAL A 192 -7.05 1.86 -12.94
N ILE A 193 -6.19 2.88 -12.94
CA ILE A 193 -4.73 2.69 -12.85
C ILE A 193 -4.12 3.66 -11.83
N PRO A 194 -3.09 3.25 -11.09
CA PRO A 194 -2.36 4.17 -10.23
C PRO A 194 -1.57 5.14 -11.10
N ARG A 195 -1.47 6.40 -10.66
CA ARG A 195 -0.69 7.42 -11.36
C ARG A 195 0.57 7.72 -10.58
N ILE A 196 1.65 7.89 -11.33
CA ILE A 196 2.96 8.23 -10.80
C ILE A 196 3.37 9.50 -11.54
N THR A 197 3.65 10.56 -10.80
CA THR A 197 4.11 11.83 -11.34
C THR A 197 5.36 12.29 -10.58
N SER A 198 6.29 12.90 -11.29
CA SER A 198 7.49 13.47 -10.69
C SER A 198 7.74 14.86 -11.24
N ASN A 199 8.25 15.74 -10.40
CA ASN A 199 8.85 17.01 -10.78
C ASN A 199 10.19 17.16 -10.04
N ASP A 200 10.87 18.29 -10.21
CA ASP A 200 12.19 18.54 -9.62
C ASP A 200 12.21 18.52 -8.08
N ASN A 201 11.06 18.69 -7.43
CA ASN A 201 10.94 18.84 -5.98
C ASN A 201 10.30 17.64 -5.28
N GLU A 202 9.53 16.84 -6.00
CA GLU A 202 8.78 15.73 -5.41
C GLU A 202 8.37 14.65 -6.40
N PHE A 203 8.15 13.48 -5.84
CA PHE A 203 7.56 12.32 -6.47
C PHE A 203 6.23 12.00 -5.79
N LEU A 204 5.19 11.80 -6.60
CA LEU A 204 3.82 11.62 -6.13
C LEU A 204 3.23 10.33 -6.72
N VAL A 205 2.67 9.50 -5.84
CA VAL A 205 1.93 8.29 -6.20
C VAL A 205 0.47 8.46 -5.80
N HIS A 206 -0.43 8.33 -6.76
CA HIS A 206 -1.87 8.26 -6.56
C HIS A 206 -2.35 6.81 -6.68
N ILE A 207 -3.00 6.34 -5.62
CA ILE A 207 -3.55 5.00 -5.46
C ILE A 207 -5.07 5.15 -5.44
N PRO A 208 -5.77 5.04 -6.58
CA PRO A 208 -7.21 5.16 -6.62
C PRO A 208 -7.88 3.96 -5.95
N SER A 209 -9.04 4.20 -5.36
CA SER A 209 -9.88 3.11 -4.91
C SER A 209 -10.43 2.33 -6.10
N ILE A 210 -10.47 1.01 -5.98
CA ILE A 210 -11.18 0.17 -6.95
C ILE A 210 -12.68 0.37 -6.70
N GLN A 211 -13.29 1.26 -7.48
CA GLN A 211 -14.72 1.53 -7.44
C GLN A 211 -15.43 0.90 -8.62
N TYR A 212 -16.62 0.40 -8.37
CA TYR A 212 -17.57 0.08 -9.42
C TYR A 212 -18.20 1.37 -9.96
N LYS A 213 -17.94 1.69 -11.24
CA LYS A 213 -18.52 2.87 -11.90
C LYS A 213 -19.87 2.53 -12.52
N ARG A 214 -20.94 3.10 -11.93
CA ARG A 214 -22.34 2.99 -12.39
C ARG A 214 -22.56 3.43 -13.84
N GLU A 215 -21.82 4.43 -14.32
CA GLU A 215 -22.03 5.03 -15.64
C GLU A 215 -21.61 4.13 -16.81
N ALA A 216 -20.73 3.15 -16.56
CA ALA A 216 -20.22 2.23 -17.58
C ALA A 216 -20.88 0.84 -17.56
N SER A 217 -21.83 0.61 -16.64
CA SER A 217 -22.47 -0.69 -16.44
C SER A 217 -23.91 -0.69 -16.93
N ASP A 218 -24.34 -1.78 -17.57
CA ASP A 218 -25.75 -1.99 -17.88
C ASP A 218 -26.58 -2.14 -16.60
N LYS A 219 -27.89 -1.90 -16.72
CA LYS A 219 -28.83 -1.92 -15.59
C LYS A 219 -28.78 -3.21 -14.79
N ARG A 220 -28.63 -4.37 -15.44
CA ARG A 220 -28.63 -5.67 -14.75
C ARG A 220 -27.36 -5.84 -13.92
N THR A 221 -26.20 -5.50 -14.48
CA THR A 221 -24.93 -5.49 -13.73
C THR A 221 -25.01 -4.54 -12.54
N PHE A 222 -25.65 -3.38 -12.71
CA PHE A 222 -25.86 -2.42 -11.61
C PHE A 222 -26.79 -2.98 -10.52
N ASP A 223 -27.89 -3.64 -10.89
CA ASP A 223 -28.85 -4.21 -9.95
C ASP A 223 -28.20 -5.35 -9.14
N VAL A 224 -27.39 -6.19 -9.79
CA VAL A 224 -26.56 -7.23 -9.13
C VAL A 224 -25.58 -6.59 -8.16
N HIS A 225 -24.78 -5.63 -8.62
CA HIS A 225 -23.80 -4.95 -7.76
C HIS A 225 -24.47 -4.26 -6.56
N SER A 226 -25.60 -3.57 -6.79
CA SER A 226 -26.36 -2.86 -5.75
C SER A 226 -27.02 -3.80 -4.74
N TYR A 227 -27.43 -4.99 -5.18
CA TYR A 227 -27.93 -6.01 -4.26
C TYR A 227 -26.81 -6.54 -3.37
N ILE A 228 -25.67 -6.94 -3.95
CA ILE A 228 -24.49 -7.42 -3.19
C ILE A 228 -23.99 -6.32 -2.23
N TYR A 229 -24.06 -5.05 -2.64
CA TYR A 229 -23.74 -3.90 -1.78
C TYR A 229 -24.62 -3.86 -0.53
N ARG A 230 -25.94 -3.96 -0.71
CA ARG A 230 -26.94 -3.89 0.37
C ARG A 230 -26.89 -5.13 1.27
N LYS A 231 -26.65 -6.31 0.68
CA LYS A 231 -26.63 -7.60 1.37
C LYS A 231 -25.38 -8.41 0.95
N PRO A 232 -24.21 -8.13 1.56
CA PRO A 232 -22.99 -8.89 1.28
C PRO A 232 -23.15 -10.37 1.63
N GLY A 233 -22.57 -11.26 0.81
CA GLY A 233 -22.57 -12.70 1.09
C GLY A 233 -23.81 -13.45 0.65
N CYS A 234 -24.49 -12.93 -0.35
CA CYS A 234 -25.62 -13.59 -0.99
C CYS A 234 -25.19 -14.76 -1.88
N SER A 235 -26.02 -15.79 -1.94
CA SER A 235 -25.85 -16.91 -2.87
C SER A 235 -26.26 -16.55 -4.30
N ILE A 236 -25.81 -17.30 -5.30
CA ILE A 236 -26.26 -17.15 -6.71
C ILE A 236 -27.78 -17.34 -6.82
N SER A 237 -28.36 -18.29 -6.09
CA SER A 237 -29.81 -18.53 -6.05
C SER A 237 -30.57 -17.33 -5.51
N GLU A 238 -30.06 -16.72 -4.45
CA GLU A 238 -30.68 -15.54 -3.82
C GLU A 238 -30.55 -14.30 -4.70
N LEU A 239 -29.37 -14.08 -5.30
CA LEU A 239 -29.19 -13.03 -6.28
C LEU A 239 -30.15 -13.19 -7.46
N SER A 240 -30.32 -14.41 -7.95
CA SER A 240 -31.23 -14.71 -9.06
C SER A 240 -32.68 -14.40 -8.71
N SER A 241 -33.15 -14.77 -7.51
CA SER A 241 -34.52 -14.45 -7.08
C SER A 241 -34.76 -12.96 -6.88
N GLU A 242 -33.78 -12.24 -6.36
CA GLU A 242 -33.94 -10.83 -5.95
C GLU A 242 -33.73 -9.84 -7.10
N THR A 243 -32.81 -10.17 -8.01
CA THR A 243 -32.56 -9.35 -9.20
C THR A 243 -33.43 -9.75 -10.39
N MET A 244 -34.17 -10.86 -10.29
CA MET A 244 -34.95 -11.46 -11.37
C MET A 244 -34.10 -11.78 -12.62
N ILE A 245 -32.80 -12.02 -12.44
CA ILE A 245 -31.85 -12.41 -13.49
C ILE A 245 -31.66 -13.92 -13.44
N SER A 246 -31.64 -14.57 -14.61
CA SER A 246 -31.45 -16.02 -14.68
C SER A 246 -30.08 -16.45 -14.13
N PRO A 247 -29.94 -17.63 -13.51
CA PRO A 247 -28.65 -18.07 -12.96
C PRO A 247 -27.52 -18.12 -13.99
N TYR A 248 -27.84 -18.41 -15.26
CA TYR A 248 -26.88 -18.43 -16.36
C TYR A 248 -26.34 -17.03 -16.70
N GLU A 249 -27.23 -16.03 -16.82
CA GLU A 249 -26.83 -14.64 -17.06
C GLU A 249 -26.12 -14.04 -15.84
N LEU A 250 -26.61 -14.33 -14.64
CA LEU A 250 -26.01 -13.87 -13.40
C LEU A 250 -24.57 -14.36 -13.26
N LYS A 251 -24.29 -15.60 -13.67
CA LYS A 251 -22.93 -16.14 -13.71
C LYS A 251 -22.02 -15.33 -14.64
N LYS A 252 -22.48 -14.95 -15.83
CA LYS A 252 -21.69 -14.10 -16.75
C LYS A 252 -21.40 -12.72 -16.14
N ILE A 253 -22.40 -12.12 -15.49
CA ILE A 253 -22.25 -10.82 -14.82
C ILE A 253 -21.27 -10.94 -13.65
N ILE A 254 -21.37 -11.98 -12.84
CA ILE A 254 -20.46 -12.22 -11.70
C ILE A 254 -19.04 -12.50 -12.22
N ASP A 255 -18.88 -13.34 -13.25
CA ASP A 255 -17.58 -13.65 -13.84
C ASP A 255 -16.92 -12.38 -14.41
N ASP A 256 -17.69 -11.49 -15.06
CA ASP A 256 -17.22 -10.19 -15.54
C ASP A 256 -16.85 -9.24 -14.39
N LEU A 257 -17.72 -9.09 -13.39
CA LEU A 257 -17.45 -8.28 -12.19
C LEU A 257 -16.24 -8.80 -11.40
N GLU A 258 -16.04 -10.12 -11.34
CA GLU A 258 -14.91 -10.76 -10.68
C GLU A 258 -13.62 -10.56 -11.49
N SER A 259 -13.69 -10.69 -12.82
CA SER A 259 -12.55 -10.39 -13.71
C SER A 259 -12.09 -8.94 -13.61
N ARG A 260 -13.02 -8.03 -13.29
CA ARG A 260 -12.76 -6.61 -13.04
C ARG A 260 -12.46 -6.29 -11.57
N GLY A 261 -12.43 -7.29 -10.69
CA GLY A 261 -12.13 -7.14 -9.28
C GLY A 261 -13.18 -6.38 -8.47
N HIS A 262 -14.41 -6.23 -8.97
CA HIS A 262 -15.52 -5.58 -8.23
C HIS A 262 -16.21 -6.52 -7.25
N VAL A 263 -16.21 -7.83 -7.54
CA VAL A 263 -16.74 -8.87 -6.67
C VAL A 263 -15.73 -10.00 -6.52
N PHE A 264 -15.91 -10.83 -5.50
CA PHE A 264 -15.19 -12.09 -5.34
C PHE A 264 -16.12 -13.15 -4.76
N MET A 265 -15.88 -14.41 -5.14
CA MET A 265 -16.64 -15.55 -4.61
C MET A 265 -15.92 -16.26 -3.45
N LEU A 266 -16.67 -16.58 -2.39
CA LEU A 266 -16.20 -17.44 -1.30
C LEU A 266 -17.03 -18.71 -1.16
N GLY A 267 -16.41 -19.81 -0.72
CA GLY A 267 -17.07 -21.11 -0.53
C GLY A 267 -16.80 -22.14 -1.65
N LYS A 268 -17.35 -23.35 -1.51
CA LYS A 268 -17.24 -24.45 -2.49
C LYS A 268 -18.63 -25.01 -2.82
N GLY A 269 -18.81 -25.43 -4.07
CA GLY A 269 -20.06 -26.05 -4.54
C GLY A 269 -21.27 -25.13 -4.33
N SER A 270 -22.36 -25.70 -3.78
CA SER A 270 -23.61 -25.00 -3.48
C SER A 270 -23.52 -23.93 -2.37
N LYS A 271 -22.40 -23.86 -1.64
CA LYS A 271 -22.16 -22.85 -0.60
C LYS A 271 -21.35 -21.65 -1.11
N ARG A 272 -21.32 -21.41 -2.43
CA ARG A 272 -20.66 -20.23 -2.99
C ARG A 272 -21.49 -18.99 -2.74
N MET A 273 -20.86 -17.98 -2.14
CA MET A 273 -21.43 -16.68 -1.82
C MET A 273 -20.63 -15.59 -2.53
N VAL A 274 -21.33 -14.57 -2.99
CA VAL A 274 -20.76 -13.43 -3.73
C VAL A 274 -20.65 -12.23 -2.81
N PHE A 275 -19.52 -11.53 -2.87
CA PHE A 275 -19.23 -10.37 -2.05
C PHE A 275 -18.68 -9.24 -2.92
N LEU A 276 -18.95 -7.99 -2.55
CA LEU A 276 -18.26 -6.85 -3.15
C LEU A 276 -16.83 -6.77 -2.63
N THR A 277 -15.89 -6.48 -3.54
CA THR A 277 -14.52 -6.10 -3.20
C THR A 277 -14.46 -4.68 -2.58
N ASN A 278 -15.57 -3.93 -2.59
CA ASN A 278 -15.70 -2.60 -1.99
C ASN A 278 -17.09 -2.35 -1.34
N PRO A 279 -17.31 -2.72 -0.08
CA PRO A 279 -18.49 -2.38 0.68
C PRO A 279 -18.19 -1.07 1.43
N ASN A 280 -18.65 0.06 0.91
CA ASN A 280 -18.78 1.31 1.69
C ASN A 280 -19.83 1.18 2.83
N ASN A 281 -20.10 -0.02 3.35
CA ASN A 281 -21.25 -0.28 4.19
C ASN A 281 -20.87 -0.25 5.67
N ARG A 282 -21.28 0.82 6.36
CA ARG A 282 -21.28 0.97 7.84
C ARG A 282 -21.98 -0.19 8.59
N ASN A 283 -22.61 -1.13 7.87
CA ASN A 283 -23.36 -2.27 8.40
C ASN A 283 -22.62 -3.62 8.38
N LEU A 284 -21.38 -3.69 7.90
CA LEU A 284 -20.56 -4.87 8.17
C LEU A 284 -20.20 -4.84 9.66
N LYS A 285 -20.86 -5.66 10.47
CA LYS A 285 -20.39 -5.97 11.83
C LYS A 285 -18.99 -6.55 11.69
N MET A 286 -18.02 -5.67 11.91
CA MET A 286 -16.61 -5.98 12.07
C MET A 286 -16.48 -7.05 13.14
N ILE A 287 -16.21 -8.30 12.77
CA ILE A 287 -15.71 -9.28 13.73
C ILE A 287 -14.24 -8.94 13.90
N ALA A 288 -13.95 -8.14 14.92
CA ALA A 288 -12.59 -7.96 15.40
C ALA A 288 -12.08 -9.32 15.91
N SER A 289 -10.99 -9.80 15.34
CA SER A 289 -10.14 -10.83 15.94
C SER A 289 -8.79 -10.23 16.22
#